data_AF-A0A1G1ZA05-F1
#
_entry.id   AF-A0A1G1ZA05-F1
#
_cell.length_a   1.000
_cell.length_b   1.000
_cell.length_c   1.000
_cell.angle_alpha   90.00
_cell.angle_beta   90.00
_cell.angle_gamma   90.00
#
_symmetry.space_group_name_H-M   'P 1'
#
loop_
_entity.id
_entity.type
_entity.pdbx_description
1 polymer ?
#
loop_
_entity_poly.entity_id
_entity_poly.type
_entity_poly.pdbx_seq_one_letter_code
_entity_poly.pdbx_strand_id
1 'polypeptide(L)'
;MKNFIKISIVIYLVVGVALLVLPPDNLPSFYRPGLMASLAFVSALLIVLPRLIFRSGGDEKKSHKLFRLQALVALVLLLNGLGGLGLYKLYVVGFEYDKLMHFVVPMLLTFLGFDFISTWFGKNRKASALIAGSVVIFGGLLWESLEATSDIFLGTSLLGGGDSLAAVDTIADISMNFLGVCLSLAVIKFRADRRASV
;
A
#
# COMPACT_ATOMS: atom_id res chain seq x y z
N MET A 1 -12.26 4.71 17.05
CA MET A 1 -11.48 4.02 15.99
C MET A 1 -12.00 2.59 15.88
N LYS A 2 -12.49 2.14 14.71
CA LYS A 2 -13.03 0.78 14.59
C LYS A 2 -11.93 -0.26 14.89
N ASN A 3 -12.33 -1.42 15.41
CA ASN A 3 -11.44 -2.44 15.97
C ASN A 3 -10.35 -2.89 14.99
N PHE A 4 -10.67 -3.02 13.70
CA PHE A 4 -9.70 -3.40 12.67
C PHE A 4 -8.44 -2.51 12.68
N ILE A 5 -8.58 -1.19 12.59
CA ILE A 5 -7.42 -0.26 12.57
C ILE A 5 -6.59 -0.38 13.86
N LYS A 6 -7.25 -0.48 15.02
CA LYS A 6 -6.57 -0.66 16.31
C LYS A 6 -5.75 -1.95 16.32
N ILE A 7 -6.36 -3.06 15.89
CA ILE A 7 -5.74 -4.37 15.82
C ILE A 7 -4.54 -4.34 14.87
N SER A 8 -4.68 -3.75 13.67
CA SER A 8 -3.57 -3.61 12.73
C SER A 8 -2.38 -2.86 13.32
N ILE A 9 -2.63 -1.75 14.03
CA ILE A 9 -1.56 -0.99 14.72
C ILE A 9 -0.90 -1.86 15.78
N VAL A 10 -1.68 -2.53 16.63
CA VAL A 10 -1.14 -3.40 17.68
C VAL A 10 -0.30 -4.53 17.10
N ILE A 11 -0.76 -5.17 16.01
CA ILE A 11 0.00 -6.20 15.30
C ILE A 11 1.37 -5.66 14.90
N TYR A 12 1.45 -4.49 14.27
CA TYR A 12 2.71 -3.89 13.87
C TYR A 12 3.63 -3.55 15.04
N LEU A 13 3.07 -3.02 16.14
CA LEU A 13 3.86 -2.71 17.33
C LEU A 13 4.42 -4.00 17.97
N VAL A 14 3.59 -5.04 18.10
CA VAL A 14 3.98 -6.33 18.68
C VAL A 14 5.02 -7.02 17.80
N VAL A 15 4.80 -7.08 16.48
CA VAL A 15 5.77 -7.65 15.53
C VAL A 15 7.08 -6.87 15.55
N GLY A 16 7.03 -5.53 15.58
CA GLY A 16 8.22 -4.70 15.67
C GLY A 16 9.05 -4.98 16.93
N VAL A 17 8.40 -5.09 18.09
CA VAL A 17 9.08 -5.47 19.35
C VAL A 17 9.61 -6.91 19.28
N ALA A 18 8.81 -7.86 18.77
CA ALA A 18 9.23 -9.25 18.65
C ALA A 18 10.48 -9.40 17.79
N LEU A 19 10.56 -8.70 16.65
CA LEU A 19 11.72 -8.72 15.76
C LEU A 19 12.98 -8.10 16.38
N LEU A 20 12.85 -7.21 17.36
CA LEU A 20 14.01 -6.66 18.10
C LEU A 20 14.49 -7.56 19.24
N VAL A 21 13.61 -8.39 19.80
CA VAL A 21 13.90 -9.19 20.99
C VAL A 21 14.25 -10.64 20.64
N LEU A 22 13.69 -11.19 19.56
CA LEU A 22 13.97 -12.56 19.14
C LEU A 22 15.43 -12.72 18.70
N PRO A 23 16.11 -13.79 19.12
CA PRO A 23 17.45 -14.12 18.62
C PRO A 23 17.42 -14.23 17.09
N PRO A 24 18.33 -13.56 16.36
CA PRO A 24 18.37 -13.62 14.90
C PRO A 24 18.45 -15.04 14.34
N ASP A 25 19.10 -15.97 15.07
CA ASP A 25 19.24 -17.38 14.67
C ASP A 25 17.91 -18.17 14.66
N ASN A 26 16.88 -17.65 15.35
CA ASN A 26 15.54 -18.25 15.36
C ASN A 26 14.66 -17.73 14.21
N LEU A 27 15.15 -16.79 13.41
CA LEU A 27 14.41 -16.18 12.30
C LEU A 27 14.89 -16.75 10.95
N PRO A 28 14.04 -16.78 9.92
CA PRO A 28 14.47 -17.19 8.59
C PRO A 28 15.67 -16.36 8.12
N SER A 29 16.61 -16.99 7.41
CA SER A 29 17.88 -16.37 7.00
C SER A 29 17.73 -15.13 6.12
N PHE A 30 16.58 -14.97 5.47
CA PHE A 30 16.24 -13.81 4.65
C PHE A 30 15.63 -12.65 5.45
N TYR A 31 15.35 -12.82 6.75
CA TYR A 31 14.86 -11.74 7.59
C TYR A 31 16.00 -10.77 7.92
N ARG A 32 15.67 -9.48 7.98
CA ARG A 32 16.55 -8.41 8.45
C ARG A 32 15.90 -7.76 9.67
N PRO A 33 16.05 -8.32 10.89
CA PRO A 33 15.13 -8.05 12.00
C PRO A 33 15.08 -6.58 12.41
N GLY A 34 16.22 -5.88 12.47
CA GLY A 34 16.27 -4.45 12.79
C GLY A 34 15.57 -3.55 11.75
N LEU A 35 15.75 -3.86 10.46
CA LEU A 35 15.08 -3.13 9.37
C LEU A 35 13.58 -3.42 9.36
N MET A 36 13.19 -4.69 9.42
CA MET A 36 11.79 -5.11 9.45
C MET A 36 11.06 -4.56 10.68
N ALA A 37 11.71 -4.49 11.84
CA ALA A 37 11.16 -3.86 13.04
C ALA A 37 10.94 -2.35 12.81
N SER A 38 11.91 -1.66 12.22
CA SER A 38 11.79 -0.23 11.88
C SER A 38 10.61 0.01 10.93
N LEU A 39 10.49 -0.81 9.88
CA LEU A 39 9.37 -0.75 8.94
C LEU A 39 8.02 -1.08 9.61
N ALA A 40 7.99 -1.98 10.60
CA ALA A 40 6.79 -2.26 11.35
C ALA A 40 6.32 -1.03 12.16
N PHE A 41 7.23 -0.33 12.84
CA PHE A 41 6.89 0.91 13.54
C PHE A 41 6.48 2.04 12.59
N VAL A 42 7.17 2.20 11.46
CA VAL A 42 6.78 3.15 10.41
C VAL A 42 5.39 2.82 9.88
N SER A 43 5.08 1.54 9.66
CA SER A 43 3.75 1.11 9.21
C SER A 43 2.66 1.47 10.22
N ALA A 44 2.89 1.25 11.52
CA ALA A 44 1.96 1.66 12.56
C ALA A 44 1.69 3.19 12.53
N LEU A 45 2.73 4.00 12.32
CA LEU A 45 2.62 5.45 12.18
C LEU A 45 1.83 5.83 10.93
N LEU A 46 2.12 5.21 9.78
CA LEU A 46 1.44 5.46 8.50
C LEU A 46 -0.06 5.14 8.58
N ILE A 47 -0.46 4.13 9.34
CA ILE A 47 -1.89 3.83 9.58
C ILE A 47 -2.59 4.98 10.31
N VAL A 48 -1.91 5.63 11.26
CA VAL A 48 -2.46 6.75 12.04
C VAL A 48 -2.43 8.07 11.24
N LEU A 49 -1.45 8.22 10.34
CA LEU A 49 -1.13 9.46 9.63
C LEU A 49 -2.35 10.16 8.98
N PRO A 50 -3.28 9.48 8.27
CA PRO A 50 -4.42 10.16 7.67
C PRO A 50 -5.25 10.97 8.68
N ARG A 51 -5.39 10.51 9.93
CA ARG A 51 -6.13 11.26 10.97
C ARG A 51 -5.35 12.43 11.54
N LEU A 52 -4.03 12.38 11.48
CA LEU A 52 -3.18 13.49 11.92
C LEU A 52 -3.27 14.64 10.92
N ILE A 53 -3.29 14.32 9.63
CA ILE A 53 -3.36 15.29 8.52
C ILE A 53 -4.78 15.80 8.32
N PHE A 54 -5.78 14.91 8.31
CA PHE A 54 -7.15 15.24 7.96
C PHE A 54 -8.09 15.22 9.17
N ARG A 55 -8.74 16.35 9.44
CA ARG A 55 -9.76 16.49 10.50
C ARG A 55 -11.14 16.68 9.88
N SER A 56 -12.12 15.87 10.27
CA SER A 56 -13.48 15.92 9.71
C SER A 56 -14.33 17.08 10.21
N GLY A 57 -13.95 17.74 11.31
CA GLY A 57 -14.68 18.90 11.83
C GLY A 57 -16.14 18.61 12.21
N GLY A 58 -16.47 17.36 12.53
CA GLY A 58 -17.85 16.94 12.82
C GLY A 58 -18.68 16.46 11.62
N ASP A 59 -18.20 16.63 10.38
CA ASP A 59 -18.88 16.12 9.18
C ASP A 59 -18.82 14.58 9.13
N GLU A 60 -19.99 13.94 9.20
CA GLU A 60 -20.14 12.48 9.23
C GLU A 60 -19.67 11.83 7.93
N LYS A 61 -19.96 12.43 6.77
CA LYS A 61 -19.56 11.92 5.45
C LYS A 61 -18.04 11.94 5.32
N LYS A 62 -17.40 13.05 5.72
CA LYS A 62 -15.94 13.15 5.79
C LYS A 62 -15.37 12.15 6.79
N SER A 63 -15.92 12.05 7.99
CA SER A 63 -15.50 11.06 8.99
C SER A 63 -15.53 9.62 8.45
N HIS A 64 -16.60 9.26 7.74
CA HIS A 64 -16.73 7.94 7.11
C HIS A 64 -15.67 7.70 6.02
N LYS A 65 -15.42 8.67 5.14
CA LYS A 65 -14.40 8.56 4.10
C LYS A 65 -12.98 8.47 4.68
N LEU A 66 -12.68 9.28 5.70
CA LEU A 66 -11.41 9.23 6.42
C LEU A 66 -11.20 7.89 7.13
N PHE A 67 -12.27 7.31 7.69
CA PHE A 67 -12.22 5.97 8.24
C PHE A 67 -11.88 4.92 7.17
N ARG A 68 -12.56 4.96 6.01
CA ARG A 68 -12.30 4.03 4.90
C ARG A 68 -10.87 4.15 4.37
N LEU A 69 -10.34 5.37 4.26
CA LEU A 69 -8.96 5.60 3.85
C LEU A 69 -7.96 4.95 4.83
N GLN A 70 -8.12 5.15 6.13
CA GLN A 70 -7.25 4.50 7.12
C GLN A 70 -7.38 2.98 7.12
N ALA A 71 -8.61 2.46 6.97
CA ALA A 71 -8.82 1.02 6.88
C ALA A 71 -8.13 0.43 5.63
N LEU A 72 -8.15 1.16 4.51
CA LEU A 72 -7.40 0.75 3.32
C LEU A 72 -5.89 0.80 3.56
N VAL A 73 -5.35 1.88 4.14
CA VAL A 73 -3.92 1.98 4.47
C VAL A 73 -3.49 0.83 5.37
N ALA A 74 -4.28 0.52 6.41
CA ALA A 74 -4.02 -0.60 7.30
C ALA A 74 -4.05 -1.95 6.57
N LEU A 75 -5.02 -2.16 5.68
CA LEU A 75 -5.10 -3.39 4.88
C LEU A 75 -3.91 -3.53 3.93
N VAL A 76 -3.58 -2.48 3.18
CA VAL A 76 -2.46 -2.46 2.22
C VAL A 76 -1.16 -2.75 2.94
N LEU A 77 -0.90 -2.07 4.06
CA LEU A 77 0.29 -2.32 4.85
C LEU A 77 0.30 -3.76 5.33
N LEU A 78 -0.77 -4.26 5.95
CA LEU A 78 -0.83 -5.65 6.43
C LEU A 78 -0.51 -6.66 5.33
N LEU A 79 -1.06 -6.49 4.12
CA LEU A 79 -0.76 -7.36 2.98
C LEU A 79 0.73 -7.30 2.61
N ASN A 80 1.32 -6.11 2.50
CA ASN A 80 2.76 -5.97 2.26
C ASN A 80 3.61 -6.56 3.40
N GLY A 81 3.15 -6.41 4.64
CA GLY A 81 3.80 -7.01 5.82
C GLY A 81 3.81 -8.54 5.75
N LEU A 82 2.70 -9.16 5.34
CA LEU A 82 2.65 -10.60 5.09
C LEU A 82 3.57 -11.00 3.92
N GLY A 83 3.65 -10.16 2.88
CA GLY A 83 4.67 -10.21 1.84
C GLY A 83 6.07 -10.37 2.42
N GLY A 84 6.52 -9.39 3.21
CA GLY A 84 7.83 -9.35 3.83
C GLY A 84 8.09 -10.49 4.83
N LEU A 85 7.05 -11.05 5.45
CA LEU A 85 7.15 -12.23 6.31
C LEU A 85 7.32 -13.54 5.53
N GLY A 86 7.16 -13.53 4.21
CA GLY A 86 7.49 -14.67 3.35
C GLY A 86 6.55 -14.89 2.18
N LEU A 87 5.40 -14.20 2.08
CA LEU A 87 4.50 -14.40 0.93
C LEU A 87 5.15 -13.95 -0.38
N TYR A 88 6.11 -13.01 -0.36
CA TYR A 88 6.88 -12.69 -1.56
C TYR A 88 7.68 -13.87 -2.08
N LYS A 89 8.04 -14.87 -1.26
CA LYS A 89 8.75 -16.08 -1.71
C LYS A 89 7.87 -17.11 -2.42
N LEU A 90 6.56 -16.88 -2.53
CA LEU A 90 5.66 -17.80 -3.24
C LEU A 90 5.93 -17.90 -4.75
N TYR A 91 6.74 -17.01 -5.33
CA TYR A 91 7.17 -17.13 -6.73
C TYR A 91 7.90 -18.47 -6.98
N VAL A 92 8.56 -19.03 -5.96
CA VAL A 92 9.28 -20.32 -6.04
C VAL A 92 8.32 -21.49 -6.34
N VAL A 93 7.04 -21.34 -5.97
CA VAL A 93 5.99 -22.33 -6.26
C VAL A 93 5.05 -21.85 -7.39
N GLY A 94 5.47 -20.86 -8.17
CA GLY A 94 4.74 -20.34 -9.33
C GLY A 94 3.64 -19.32 -9.02
N PHE A 95 3.64 -18.72 -7.82
CA PHE A 95 2.67 -17.69 -7.46
C PHE A 95 3.32 -16.34 -7.16
N GLU A 96 3.14 -15.39 -8.08
CA GLU A 96 3.69 -14.03 -8.01
C GLU A 96 2.83 -13.13 -7.09
N TYR A 97 2.92 -13.36 -5.78
CA TYR A 97 2.21 -12.55 -4.77
C TYR A 97 2.54 -11.06 -4.90
N ASP A 98 3.80 -10.75 -5.21
CA ASP A 98 4.29 -9.40 -5.37
C ASP A 98 3.57 -8.64 -6.49
N LYS A 99 3.52 -9.22 -7.70
CA LYS A 99 2.79 -8.65 -8.85
C LYS A 99 1.29 -8.50 -8.57
N LEU A 100 0.70 -9.43 -7.81
CA LEU A 100 -0.68 -9.29 -7.36
C LEU A 100 -0.87 -8.06 -6.45
N MET A 101 0.08 -7.78 -5.55
CA MET A 101 0.02 -6.59 -4.68
C MET A 101 0.18 -5.31 -5.49
N HIS A 102 1.13 -5.26 -6.43
CA HIS A 102 1.29 -4.15 -7.37
C HIS A 102 0.06 -3.88 -8.23
N PHE A 103 -0.80 -4.86 -8.44
CA PHE A 103 -2.09 -4.63 -9.11
C PHE A 103 -3.20 -4.19 -8.14
N VAL A 104 -3.41 -4.96 -7.06
CA VAL A 104 -4.55 -4.78 -6.15
C VAL A 104 -4.44 -3.48 -5.34
N VAL A 105 -3.25 -3.16 -4.85
CA VAL A 105 -3.03 -1.99 -3.98
C VAL A 105 -3.33 -0.68 -4.73
N PRO A 106 -2.74 -0.41 -5.91
CA PRO A 106 -3.03 0.78 -6.70
C PRO A 106 -4.48 0.86 -7.17
N MET A 107 -5.10 -0.28 -7.50
CA MET A 107 -6.52 -0.33 -7.84
C MET A 107 -7.38 0.19 -6.68
N LEU A 108 -7.20 -0.36 -5.47
CA LEU A 108 -7.99 0.02 -4.30
C LEU A 108 -7.70 1.46 -3.85
N LEU A 109 -6.43 1.88 -3.86
CA LEU A 109 -6.01 3.24 -3.51
C LEU A 109 -6.57 4.27 -4.49
N THR A 110 -6.56 3.98 -5.79
CA THR A 110 -7.17 4.88 -6.78
C THR A 110 -8.68 4.98 -6.56
N PHE A 111 -9.35 3.85 -6.33
CA PHE A 111 -10.80 3.81 -6.17
C PHE A 111 -11.28 4.57 -4.93
N LEU A 112 -10.67 4.29 -3.77
CA LEU A 112 -11.02 4.97 -2.52
C LEU A 112 -10.44 6.39 -2.45
N GLY A 113 -9.31 6.64 -3.07
CA GLY A 113 -8.71 7.97 -3.22
C GLY A 113 -9.61 8.91 -4.02
N PHE A 114 -10.19 8.43 -5.13
CA PHE A 114 -11.19 9.18 -5.90
C PHE A 114 -12.37 9.63 -5.02
N ASP A 115 -12.94 8.68 -4.28
CA ASP A 115 -14.07 8.90 -3.36
C ASP A 115 -13.72 9.90 -2.25
N PHE A 116 -12.50 9.79 -1.72
CA PHE A 116 -11.96 10.67 -0.69
C PHE A 116 -11.77 12.08 -1.23
N ILE A 117 -11.06 12.24 -2.36
CA ILE A 117 -10.77 13.55 -2.98
C ILE A 117 -12.05 14.29 -3.35
N SER A 118 -13.01 13.59 -3.97
CA SER A 118 -14.29 14.19 -4.34
C SER A 118 -15.06 14.70 -3.12
N THR A 119 -15.03 13.96 -2.01
CA THR A 119 -15.71 14.35 -0.76
C THR A 119 -14.96 15.44 0.00
N TRP A 120 -13.63 15.35 0.06
CA TRP A 120 -12.83 16.22 0.92
C TRP A 120 -12.59 17.59 0.31
N PHE A 121 -12.32 17.62 -0.99
CA PHE A 121 -11.96 18.84 -1.73
C PHE A 121 -13.08 19.34 -2.64
N GLY A 122 -14.24 18.68 -2.67
CA GLY A 122 -15.39 19.08 -3.48
C GLY A 122 -15.11 19.09 -4.99
N LYS A 123 -14.11 18.33 -5.44
CA LYS A 123 -13.70 18.32 -6.86
C LYS A 123 -14.71 17.52 -7.69
N ASN A 124 -14.88 17.93 -8.94
CA ASN A 124 -15.69 17.19 -9.90
C ASN A 124 -15.10 15.79 -10.17
N ARG A 125 -15.89 14.93 -10.82
CA ARG A 125 -15.53 13.52 -11.06
C ARG A 125 -14.22 13.38 -11.83
N LYS A 126 -14.06 14.13 -12.93
CA LYS A 126 -12.87 14.05 -13.79
C LYS A 126 -11.61 14.46 -13.03
N ALA A 127 -11.68 15.59 -12.32
CA ALA A 127 -10.57 16.09 -11.51
C ALA A 127 -10.21 15.13 -10.37
N SER A 128 -11.21 14.58 -9.66
CA SER A 128 -10.96 13.64 -8.57
C SER A 128 -10.30 12.35 -9.06
N ALA A 129 -10.71 11.85 -10.23
CA ALA A 129 -10.16 10.66 -10.85
C ALA A 129 -8.71 10.88 -11.32
N LEU A 130 -8.45 12.02 -11.96
CA LEU A 130 -7.10 12.41 -12.38
C LEU A 130 -6.17 12.56 -11.18
N ILE A 131 -6.57 13.29 -10.14
CA ILE A 131 -5.72 13.47 -8.94
C ILE A 131 -5.46 12.12 -8.27
N ALA A 132 -6.48 11.28 -8.07
CA ALA A 132 -6.32 9.97 -7.46
C ALA A 132 -5.36 9.08 -8.25
N GLY A 133 -5.56 8.96 -9.57
CA GLY A 133 -4.70 8.17 -10.44
C GLY A 133 -3.27 8.69 -10.48
N SER A 134 -3.08 10.00 -10.62
CA SER A 134 -1.75 10.61 -10.61
C SER A 134 -1.01 10.39 -9.29
N VAL A 135 -1.67 10.61 -8.14
CA VAL A 135 -1.04 10.38 -6.83
C VAL A 135 -0.59 8.93 -6.68
N VAL A 136 -1.40 7.97 -7.11
CA VAL A 136 -1.06 6.55 -7.01
C VAL A 136 0.06 6.17 -7.98
N ILE A 137 0.03 6.64 -9.23
CA ILE A 137 1.10 6.37 -10.20
C ILE A 137 2.43 6.96 -9.73
N PHE A 138 2.45 8.25 -9.36
CA PHE A 138 3.68 8.88 -8.88
C PHE A 138 4.16 8.28 -7.56
N GLY A 139 3.23 7.89 -6.67
CA GLY A 139 3.56 7.16 -5.45
C GLY A 139 4.20 5.81 -5.73
N GLY A 140 3.68 5.05 -6.69
CA GLY A 140 4.26 3.78 -7.15
C GLY A 140 5.66 3.98 -7.73
N LEU A 141 5.84 4.92 -8.66
CA LEU A 141 7.16 5.22 -9.24
C LEU A 141 8.18 5.62 -8.18
N LEU A 142 7.77 6.42 -7.19
CA LEU A 142 8.63 6.80 -6.07
C LEU A 142 9.00 5.58 -5.21
N TRP A 143 8.04 4.68 -4.95
CA TRP A 143 8.29 3.44 -4.23
C TRP A 143 9.33 2.57 -4.92
N GLU A 144 9.15 2.27 -6.21
CA GLU A 144 10.11 1.50 -7.00
C GLU A 144 11.52 2.12 -7.00
N SER A 145 11.56 3.45 -7.11
CA SER A 145 12.84 4.19 -7.08
C SER A 145 13.53 4.07 -5.72
N LEU A 146 12.75 4.14 -4.63
CA LEU A 146 13.25 3.96 -3.27
C LEU A 146 13.73 2.53 -3.04
N GLU A 147 13.00 1.54 -3.54
CA GLU A 147 13.38 0.14 -3.45
C GLU A 147 14.70 -0.13 -4.17
N ALA A 148 14.79 0.23 -5.45
CA ALA A 148 16.01 0.09 -6.24
C ALA A 148 17.21 0.82 -5.60
N THR A 149 16.97 2.02 -5.06
CA THR A 149 18.01 2.77 -4.34
C THR A 149 18.42 2.07 -3.04
N SER A 150 17.46 1.57 -2.27
CA SER A 150 17.71 0.87 -1.00
C SER A 150 18.46 -0.44 -1.20
N ASP A 151 18.21 -1.15 -2.30
CA ASP A 151 18.95 -2.35 -2.65
C ASP A 151 20.42 -2.05 -2.95
N ILE A 152 20.69 -0.98 -3.70
CA ILE A 152 22.04 -0.53 -4.03
C ILE A 152 22.82 -0.11 -2.76
N PHE A 153 22.22 0.68 -1.88
CA PHE A 153 22.94 1.31 -0.76
C PHE A 153 22.92 0.50 0.53
N LEU A 154 21.89 -0.29 0.77
CA LEU A 154 21.70 -1.02 2.03
C LEU A 154 21.90 -2.53 1.88
N GLY A 155 22.18 -3.02 0.66
CA GLY A 155 22.35 -4.45 0.38
C GLY A 155 21.13 -5.27 0.80
N THR A 156 19.97 -4.63 0.71
CA THR A 156 18.79 -5.08 1.43
C THR A 156 18.10 -6.23 0.74
N SER A 157 18.24 -6.34 -0.59
CA SER A 157 17.46 -7.27 -1.43
C SER A 157 16.00 -7.27 -0.96
N LEU A 158 15.49 -6.06 -0.70
CA LEU A 158 14.57 -5.77 0.40
C LEU A 158 13.28 -6.59 0.24
N LEU A 159 12.90 -6.95 -1.00
CA LEU A 159 11.68 -7.71 -1.29
C LEU A 159 11.75 -8.74 -2.43
N GLY A 160 12.83 -8.84 -3.22
CA GLY A 160 12.71 -9.48 -4.54
C GLY A 160 13.85 -10.37 -5.04
N GLY A 161 14.88 -10.66 -4.24
CA GLY A 161 15.97 -11.54 -4.68
C GLY A 161 17.03 -10.82 -5.53
N GLY A 162 18.27 -10.91 -5.08
CA GLY A 162 19.41 -10.30 -5.76
C GLY A 162 19.67 -10.91 -7.14
N ASP A 163 20.15 -10.04 -8.02
CA ASP A 163 20.98 -10.31 -9.19
C ASP A 163 20.31 -10.70 -10.53
N SER A 164 20.63 -9.89 -11.54
CA SER A 164 20.42 -9.99 -13.00
C SER A 164 19.06 -9.62 -13.61
N LEU A 165 17.95 -9.58 -12.87
CA LEU A 165 16.62 -9.25 -13.43
C LEU A 165 15.89 -8.05 -12.80
N ALA A 166 16.54 -7.28 -11.92
CA ALA A 166 15.93 -6.15 -11.20
C ALA A 166 15.19 -5.15 -12.11
N ALA A 167 15.74 -4.83 -13.28
CA ALA A 167 15.07 -3.92 -14.22
C ALA A 167 13.78 -4.51 -14.80
N VAL A 168 13.73 -5.82 -15.06
CA VAL A 168 12.53 -6.50 -15.58
C VAL A 168 11.45 -6.54 -14.49
N ASP A 169 11.86 -6.81 -13.26
CA ASP A 169 10.98 -6.82 -12.08
C ASP A 169 10.33 -5.44 -11.86
N THR A 170 11.14 -4.39 -11.75
CA THR A 170 10.64 -3.01 -11.63
C THR A 170 9.71 -2.60 -12.78
N ILE A 171 10.01 -2.99 -14.02
CA ILE A 171 9.12 -2.70 -15.17
C ILE A 171 7.78 -3.44 -15.00
N ALA A 172 7.81 -4.69 -14.56
CA ALA A 172 6.60 -5.46 -14.28
C ALA A 172 5.77 -4.81 -13.17
N ASP A 173 6.40 -4.32 -12.10
CA ASP A 173 5.71 -3.66 -10.98
C ASP A 173 5.09 -2.34 -11.39
N ILE A 174 5.82 -1.50 -12.11
CA ILE A 174 5.28 -0.27 -12.71
C ILE A 174 4.10 -0.59 -13.62
N SER A 175 4.19 -1.66 -14.42
CA SER A 175 3.12 -2.08 -15.33
C SER A 175 1.88 -2.54 -14.56
N MET A 176 2.05 -3.36 -13.53
CA MET A 176 0.96 -3.84 -12.68
C MET A 176 0.31 -2.70 -11.90
N ASN A 177 1.12 -1.76 -11.39
CA ASN A 177 0.65 -0.53 -10.76
C ASN A 177 -0.24 0.26 -11.71
N PHE A 178 0.21 0.47 -12.95
CA PHE A 178 -0.54 1.18 -13.98
C PHE A 178 -1.85 0.47 -14.34
N LEU A 179 -1.82 -0.85 -14.53
CA LEU A 179 -3.00 -1.65 -14.83
C LEU A 179 -4.05 -1.57 -13.72
N GLY A 180 -3.64 -1.63 -12.44
CA GLY A 180 -4.53 -1.46 -11.29
C GLY A 180 -5.22 -0.10 -11.29
N VAL A 181 -4.47 0.97 -11.56
CA VAL A 181 -5.02 2.34 -11.70
C VAL A 181 -6.02 2.41 -12.85
N CYS A 182 -5.66 1.90 -14.03
CA CYS A 182 -6.53 1.88 -15.22
C CYS A 182 -7.84 1.14 -14.95
N LEU A 183 -7.79 -0.03 -14.32
CA LEU A 183 -9.00 -0.79 -13.98
C LEU A 183 -9.91 0.00 -13.04
N SER A 184 -9.34 0.61 -11.99
CA SER A 184 -10.12 1.45 -11.07
C SER A 184 -10.79 2.63 -11.79
N LEU A 185 -10.07 3.32 -12.67
CA LEU A 185 -10.61 4.43 -13.47
C LEU A 185 -11.73 3.97 -14.41
N ALA A 186 -11.59 2.81 -15.04
CA ALA A 186 -12.63 2.17 -15.84
C ALA A 186 -13.89 1.87 -15.01
N VAL A 187 -13.73 1.29 -13.81
CA VAL A 187 -14.83 1.02 -12.88
C VAL A 187 -15.53 2.30 -12.44
N ILE A 188 -14.77 3.36 -12.12
CA ILE A 188 -15.32 4.67 -11.76
C ILE A 188 -16.15 5.24 -12.92
N LYS A 189 -15.62 5.19 -14.15
CA LYS A 189 -16.33 5.65 -15.36
C LYS A 189 -17.62 4.88 -15.56
N PHE A 190 -17.56 3.54 -15.57
CA PHE A 190 -18.70 2.66 -15.78
C PHE A 190 -19.84 2.91 -14.78
N ARG A 191 -19.50 3.05 -13.48
CA ARG A 191 -20.50 3.38 -12.44
C ARG A 191 -21.17 4.71 -12.66
N ALA A 192 -20.45 5.66 -13.25
CA ALA A 192 -20.96 6.99 -13.47
C ALA A 192 -21.90 7.03 -14.69
N ASP A 193 -21.57 6.29 -15.74
CA ASP A 193 -22.40 6.18 -16.94
C ASP A 193 -23.73 5.48 -16.61
N ARG A 194 -23.72 4.42 -15.79
CA ARG A 194 -24.95 3.77 -15.31
C ARG A 194 -25.87 4.67 -14.48
N ARG A 195 -25.32 5.67 -13.77
CA ARG A 195 -26.12 6.62 -12.99
C ARG A 195 -26.74 7.72 -13.84
N ALA A 196 -26.24 7.94 -15.06
CA ALA A 196 -26.79 8.92 -15.99
C ALA A 196 -27.90 8.32 -16.86
N SER A 197 -27.99 6.98 -16.94
CA SER A 197 -28.98 6.24 -17.72
C SER A 197 -30.23 5.82 -16.93
N VAL A 198 -30.32 6.19 -15.65
CA VAL A 198 -31.46 5.94 -14.74
C VAL A 198 -31.98 7.29 -14.29
#